data_AF-A0A7Y1ZDM4-F1
#
_entry.id   AF-A0A7Y1ZDM4-F1
#
_cell.length_a   1.000
_cell.length_b   1.000
_cell.length_c   1.000
_cell.angle_alpha   90.00
_cell.angle_beta   90.00
_cell.angle_gamma   90.00
#
_symmetry.space_group_name_H-M   'P 1'
#
loop_
_entity.id
_entity.type
_entity.pdbx_description
1 polymer ?
#
loop_
_entity_poly.entity_id
_entity_poly.type
_entity_poly.pdbx_seq_one_letter_code
_entity_poly.pdbx_strand_id
1 'polypeptide(L)'
;IKAFHVKDSEFNPTGKKGAFGGYSDWKDRAGRYRSLGDGQIDYKTVFSKLTEYGCDVWAVMEWECVIKSPEQGAREGAKFISDHIIEATQKRFDDFAGSEIDKEKLKKILGL
;
A
#
# COMPACT_ATOMS: atom_id res chain seq x y z
N ILE A 1 9.06 4.40 -9.70
CA ILE A 1 9.16 4.98 -8.33
C ILE A 1 10.53 4.61 -7.77
N LYS A 2 11.19 5.50 -7.01
CA LYS A 2 12.55 5.24 -6.44
C LYS A 2 12.57 5.17 -4.92
N ALA A 3 11.53 5.65 -4.25
CA ALA A 3 11.34 5.56 -2.81
C ALA A 3 9.84 5.56 -2.52
N PHE A 4 9.44 4.94 -1.41
CA PHE A 4 8.06 4.94 -0.94
C PHE A 4 8.04 5.23 0.56
N HIS A 5 7.53 6.40 0.92
CA HIS A 5 7.28 6.76 2.31
C HIS A 5 5.81 6.49 2.65
N VAL A 6 5.57 5.68 3.67
CA VAL A 6 4.25 5.32 4.15
C VAL A 6 3.86 6.32 5.23
N LYS A 7 2.84 7.12 4.95
CA LYS A 7 2.32 8.17 5.84
C LYS A 7 0.81 8.22 5.73
N ASP A 8 0.14 8.28 6.88
CA ASP A 8 -1.32 8.29 6.94
C ASP A 8 -1.85 9.67 7.29
N SER A 9 -3.07 9.93 6.83
CA SER A 9 -3.78 11.16 7.12
C SER A 9 -5.28 10.96 7.01
N GLU A 10 -6.01 11.85 7.65
CA GLU A 10 -7.45 11.95 7.52
C GLU A 10 -7.82 13.37 7.12
N PHE A 11 -8.97 13.51 6.46
CA PHE A 11 -9.56 14.78 6.10
C PHE A 11 -10.98 14.87 6.66
N ASN A 12 -11.16 15.74 7.66
CA ASN A 12 -12.41 15.98 8.36
C ASN A 12 -12.81 17.48 8.20
N PRO A 13 -13.40 17.86 7.05
CA PRO A 13 -13.71 19.26 6.77
C PRO A 13 -14.89 19.76 7.58
N THR A 14 -14.90 21.07 7.84
CA THR A 14 -16.05 21.78 8.40
C THR A 14 -16.20 23.12 7.68
N GLY A 15 -17.39 23.74 7.72
CA GLY A 15 -17.59 25.08 7.18
C GLY A 15 -16.75 26.19 7.86
N LYS A 16 -16.03 25.87 8.95
CA LYS A 16 -15.17 26.80 9.70
C LYS A 16 -13.69 26.66 9.37
N LYS A 17 -13.29 25.65 8.59
CA LYS A 17 -11.89 25.29 8.36
C LYS A 17 -11.63 25.20 6.86
N GLY A 18 -10.77 26.07 6.34
CA GLY A 18 -10.30 25.97 4.96
C GLY A 18 -9.37 24.78 4.75
N ALA A 19 -9.18 24.38 3.49
CA ALA A 19 -8.33 23.25 3.11
C ALA A 19 -6.89 23.34 3.67
N PHE A 20 -6.34 24.55 3.73
CA PHE A 20 -4.98 24.81 4.23
C PHE A 20 -4.87 24.94 5.76
N GLY A 21 -5.98 24.78 6.50
CA GLY A 21 -5.98 24.80 7.98
C GLY A 21 -5.79 26.17 8.64
N GLY A 22 -5.45 27.22 7.89
CA GLY A 22 -5.46 28.62 8.36
C GLY A 22 -4.57 28.89 9.57
N TYR A 23 -3.36 28.32 9.59
CA TYR A 23 -2.39 28.39 10.71
C TYR A 23 -2.89 27.81 12.04
N SER A 24 -3.99 27.06 12.03
CA SER A 24 -4.49 26.38 13.24
C SER A 24 -3.49 25.32 13.72
N ASP A 25 -3.58 24.99 15.02
CA ASP A 25 -2.90 23.84 15.60
C ASP A 25 -3.21 22.56 14.81
N TRP A 26 -2.25 21.64 14.76
CA TRP A 26 -2.35 20.40 13.96
C TRP A 26 -3.62 19.59 14.26
N LYS A 27 -4.01 19.50 15.53
CA LYS A 27 -5.23 18.80 15.96
C LYS A 27 -6.52 19.43 15.41
N ASP A 28 -6.48 20.72 15.10
CA ASP A 28 -7.63 21.52 14.69
C ASP A 28 -7.71 21.72 13.17
N ARG A 29 -6.75 21.22 12.40
CA ARG A 29 -6.80 21.27 10.94
C ARG A 29 -7.84 20.31 10.38
N ALA A 30 -8.35 20.61 9.19
CA ALA A 30 -9.23 19.70 8.45
C ALA A 30 -8.46 18.45 8.00
N GLY A 31 -7.28 18.64 7.41
CA GLY A 31 -6.33 17.56 7.15
C GLY A 31 -5.38 17.36 8.33
N ARG A 32 -5.28 16.13 8.84
CA ARG A 32 -4.42 15.79 9.98
C ARG A 32 -3.63 14.53 9.69
N TYR A 33 -2.36 14.51 10.10
CA TYR A 33 -1.55 13.30 10.04
C TYR A 33 -1.92 12.33 11.16
N ARG A 34 -1.95 11.05 10.79
CA ARG A 34 -2.38 9.95 11.64
C ARG A 34 -1.32 8.85 11.62
N SER A 35 -1.30 8.04 12.67
CA SER A 35 -0.52 6.80 12.63
C SER A 35 -1.10 5.87 11.57
N LEU A 36 -0.26 5.01 11.00
CA LEU A 36 -0.69 4.08 9.95
C LEU A 36 -1.88 3.23 10.40
N GLY A 37 -2.95 3.24 9.60
CA GLY A 37 -4.19 2.50 9.86
C GLY A 37 -5.25 3.30 10.63
N ASP A 38 -4.92 4.47 11.18
CA ASP A 38 -5.88 5.36 11.85
C ASP A 38 -6.42 6.47 10.93
N GLY A 39 -5.90 6.60 9.71
CA GLY A 39 -6.34 7.59 8.74
C GLY A 39 -7.29 7.02 7.69
N GLN A 40 -7.29 7.64 6.51
CA GLN A 40 -8.25 7.38 5.44
C GLN A 40 -7.57 6.82 4.16
N ILE A 41 -6.26 6.58 4.20
CA ILE A 41 -5.53 6.10 3.02
C ILE A 41 -5.87 4.63 2.73
N ASP A 42 -6.17 4.33 1.47
CA ASP A 42 -6.41 2.96 1.00
C ASP A 42 -5.08 2.24 0.70
N TYR A 43 -4.46 1.73 1.77
CA TYR A 43 -3.19 1.00 1.66
C TYR A 43 -3.31 -0.30 0.88
N LYS A 44 -4.47 -0.96 0.88
CA LYS A 44 -4.65 -2.20 0.12
C LYS A 44 -4.47 -1.93 -1.37
N THR A 45 -5.11 -0.88 -1.88
CA THR A 45 -4.95 -0.48 -3.28
C THR A 45 -3.54 0.02 -3.56
N VAL A 46 -2.93 0.82 -2.68
CA VAL A 46 -1.56 1.34 -2.86
C VAL A 46 -0.54 0.19 -2.99
N PHE A 47 -0.51 -0.74 -2.04
CA PHE A 47 0.42 -1.86 -2.08
C PHE A 47 0.14 -2.79 -3.26
N SER A 48 -1.13 -3.05 -3.59
CA SER A 48 -1.50 -3.84 -4.79
C SER A 48 -0.94 -3.20 -6.07
N LYS A 49 -1.08 -1.88 -6.23
CA LYS A 49 -0.54 -1.16 -7.40
C LYS A 49 0.98 -1.16 -7.44
N LEU A 50 1.66 -0.97 -6.30
CA LEU A 50 3.12 -1.04 -6.24
C LEU A 50 3.62 -2.42 -6.68
N THR A 51 2.96 -3.49 -6.23
CA THR A 51 3.26 -4.87 -6.65
C THR A 51 2.96 -5.09 -8.14
N GLU A 52 1.78 -4.67 -8.64
CA GLU A 52 1.41 -4.78 -10.07
C GLU A 52 2.43 -4.09 -10.99
N TYR A 53 2.99 -2.95 -10.56
CA TYR A 53 3.98 -2.21 -11.33
C TYR A 53 5.42 -2.66 -11.09
N GLY A 54 5.66 -3.72 -10.32
CA GLY A 54 7.00 -4.25 -10.05
C GLY A 54 7.90 -3.24 -9.32
N CYS A 55 7.34 -2.40 -8.46
CA CYS A 55 8.10 -1.43 -7.69
C CYS A 55 8.88 -2.11 -6.56
N ASP A 56 10.16 -2.41 -6.81
CA ASP A 56 11.09 -2.95 -5.82
C ASP A 56 11.77 -1.81 -5.04
N VAL A 57 11.11 -1.33 -3.98
CA VAL A 57 11.58 -0.25 -3.11
C VAL A 57 11.21 -0.52 -1.65
N TRP A 58 11.95 0.08 -0.73
CA TRP A 58 11.59 0.05 0.69
C TRP A 58 10.32 0.84 0.97
N ALA A 59 9.40 0.24 1.73
CA ALA A 59 8.29 0.92 2.36
C ALA A 59 8.77 1.54 3.69
N VAL A 60 9.23 2.79 3.63
CA VAL A 60 9.78 3.51 4.78
C VAL A 60 8.66 4.19 5.53
N MET A 61 8.49 3.88 6.82
CA MET A 61 7.51 4.60 7.64
C MET A 61 7.97 6.04 7.89
N GLU A 62 7.19 7.02 7.45
CA GLU A 62 7.35 8.42 7.83
C GLU A 62 6.29 8.74 8.89
N TRP A 63 6.66 8.62 10.16
CA TRP A 63 5.71 8.75 11.24
C TRP A 63 5.38 10.21 11.58
N GLU A 64 4.10 10.54 11.58
CA GLU A 64 3.57 11.79 12.11
C GLU A 64 2.12 11.56 12.59
N CYS A 65 1.81 11.89 13.85
CA CYS A 65 0.45 11.70 14.37
C CYS A 65 0.12 12.75 15.44
N VAL A 66 -1.09 13.31 15.35
CA VAL A 66 -1.57 14.30 16.33
C VAL A 66 -2.09 13.70 17.64
N ILE A 67 -2.06 12.36 17.81
CA ILE A 67 -2.60 11.66 18.99
C ILE A 67 -1.64 10.64 19.59
N LYS A 68 -1.08 9.73 18.78
CA LYS A 68 -0.22 8.63 19.27
C LYS A 68 1.19 9.13 19.55
N SER A 69 1.91 8.46 20.44
CA SER A 69 3.35 8.68 20.62
C SER A 69 4.14 8.04 19.46
N PRO A 70 5.36 8.53 19.18
CA PRO A 70 6.21 7.96 18.13
C PRO A 70 6.58 6.49 18.42
N GLU A 71 6.77 6.10 19.69
CA GLU A 71 7.12 4.73 20.05
C GLU A 71 5.96 3.76 19.81
N GLN A 72 4.74 4.16 20.14
CA GLN A 72 3.54 3.38 19.82
C GLN A 72 3.38 3.26 18.30
N GLY A 73 3.49 4.40 17.60
CA GLY A 73 3.41 4.46 16.16
C GLY A 73 4.43 3.59 15.45
N ALA A 74 5.67 3.53 15.96
CA ALA A 74 6.72 2.68 15.40
C ALA A 74 6.42 1.19 15.59
N ARG A 75 5.97 0.76 16.78
CA ARG A 75 5.63 -0.64 17.04
C ARG A 75 4.46 -1.12 16.17
N GLU A 76 3.41 -0.30 16.07
CA GLU A 76 2.22 -0.63 15.28
C GLU A 76 2.48 -0.52 13.77
N GLY A 77 3.14 0.57 13.34
CA GLY A 77 3.38 0.89 11.94
C GLY A 77 4.33 -0.09 11.25
N ALA A 78 5.36 -0.58 11.94
CA ALA A 78 6.25 -1.62 11.39
C ALA A 78 5.47 -2.91 11.05
N LYS A 79 4.61 -3.36 11.98
CA LYS A 79 3.74 -4.52 11.74
C LYS A 79 2.73 -4.23 10.63
N PHE A 80 2.10 -3.06 10.65
CA PHE A 80 1.12 -2.65 9.65
C PHE A 80 1.71 -2.71 8.23
N ILE A 81 2.90 -2.16 8.01
CA ILE A 81 3.58 -2.22 6.71
C ILE A 81 3.87 -3.67 6.33
N SER A 82 4.43 -4.47 7.25
CA SER A 82 4.75 -5.87 6.97
C SER A 82 3.52 -6.68 6.56
N ASP A 83 2.36 -6.42 7.17
CA ASP A 83 1.10 -7.11 6.86
C ASP A 83 0.53 -6.69 5.48
N HIS A 84 0.96 -5.56 4.91
CA HIS A 84 0.53 -5.07 3.58
C HIS A 84 1.49 -5.44 2.44
N ILE A 85 2.71 -5.91 2.74
CA ILE A 85 3.64 -6.36 1.71
C ILE A 85 3.07 -7.63 1.04
N ILE A 86 2.98 -7.60 -0.29
CA ILE A 86 2.40 -8.69 -1.08
C ILE A 86 3.52 -9.54 -1.67
N GLU A 87 3.45 -10.85 -1.40
CA GLU A 87 4.24 -11.84 -2.14
C GLU A 87 3.62 -12.04 -3.53
N ALA A 88 4.31 -11.58 -4.57
CA ALA A 88 3.80 -11.63 -5.93
C ALA A 88 3.79 -13.06 -6.51
N THR A 89 2.70 -13.43 -7.17
CA THR A 89 2.61 -14.71 -7.90
C THR A 89 3.66 -14.79 -9.02
N GLN A 90 4.31 -15.94 -9.14
CA GLN A 90 5.28 -16.24 -10.20
C GLN A 90 4.63 -16.92 -11.41
N LYS A 91 3.35 -17.28 -11.31
CA LYS A 91 2.59 -17.98 -12.36
C LYS A 91 1.43 -17.12 -12.82
N ARG A 92 1.08 -17.25 -14.11
CA ARG A 92 -0.15 -16.64 -14.61
C ARG A 92 -1.35 -17.35 -14.00
N PHE A 93 -2.40 -16.58 -13.76
CA PHE A 93 -3.60 -17.06 -13.08
C PHE A 93 -4.34 -18.16 -13.87
N ASP A 94 -4.32 -18.06 -15.20
CA ASP A 94 -4.91 -18.98 -16.16
C ASP A 94 -4.04 -20.22 -16.47
N ASP A 95 -2.80 -20.24 -15.97
CA ASP A 95 -1.86 -21.34 -16.17
C ASP A 95 -2.10 -22.53 -15.21
N PHE A 96 -3.29 -22.59 -14.59
CA PHE A 96 -3.68 -23.68 -13.70
C PHE A 96 -3.75 -25.04 -14.44
N ALA A 97 -3.90 -25.02 -15.76
CA ALA A 97 -3.84 -26.19 -16.63
C ALA A 97 -2.44 -26.46 -17.23
N GLY A 98 -1.41 -25.71 -16.83
CA GLY A 98 -0.05 -25.76 -17.35
C GLY A 98 0.69 -27.06 -17.01
N SER A 99 0.31 -28.16 -17.66
CA SER A 99 1.22 -29.29 -17.87
C SER A 99 2.42 -28.80 -18.70
N GLU A 100 3.61 -29.34 -18.45
CA GLU A 100 4.77 -29.06 -19.31
C GLU A 100 4.39 -29.17 -20.79
N ILE A 101 4.82 -28.18 -21.58
CA ILE A 101 4.55 -28.15 -23.02
C ILE A 101 5.35 -29.27 -23.68
N ASP A 102 4.70 -30.43 -23.82
CA ASP A 102 5.22 -31.55 -24.59
C ASP A 102 4.99 -31.27 -26.09
N LYS A 103 6.06 -30.87 -26.77
CA LYS A 103 6.05 -30.58 -28.20
C LYS A 103 5.69 -31.80 -29.05
N GLU A 104 6.06 -33.00 -28.62
CA GLU A 104 5.69 -34.24 -29.32
C GLU A 104 4.19 -34.50 -29.16
N LYS A 105 3.65 -34.31 -27.96
CA LYS A 105 2.20 -34.42 -27.72
C LYS A 105 1.41 -33.38 -28.52
N LEU A 106 1.90 -32.15 -28.63
CA LEU A 106 1.30 -31.10 -29.46
C LEU A 106 1.31 -31.44 -30.95
N LYS A 107 2.44 -31.92 -31.49
CA LYS A 107 2.52 -32.38 -32.88
C LYS A 107 1.53 -33.50 -33.17
N LYS A 108 1.43 -34.48 -32.25
CA LYS A 108 0.48 -35.60 -32.35
C LYS A 108 -0.98 -35.14 -32.37
N ILE A 109 -1.33 -34.14 -31.56
CA ILE A 109 -2.68 -33.51 -31.56
C ILE A 109 -2.93 -32.77 -32.88
N LEU A 110 -1.92 -32.10 -33.42
CA LEU A 110 -1.98 -31.34 -34.68
C LEU A 110 -1.91 -32.23 -35.94
N GLY A 111 -1.68 -33.53 -35.80
CA GLY A 111 -1.52 -34.47 -36.92
C GLY A 111 -0.21 -34.28 -37.70
N LEU A 112 0.82 -33.72 -37.05
CA LEU A 112 2.17 -33.49 -37.58
C LEU A 112 3.16 -34.57 -37.14
#